data_AF-A0A1H5RIY9-F1
#
_entry.id   AF-A0A1H5RIY9-F1
#
_cell.length_a   1.000
_cell.length_b   1.000
_cell.length_c   1.000
_cell.angle_alpha   90.00
_cell.angle_beta   90.00
_cell.angle_gamma   90.00
#
_symmetry.space_group_name_H-M   'P 1'
#
loop_
_entity.id
_entity.type
_entity.pdbx_description
1 polymer ?
#
loop_
_entity_poly.entity_id
_entity_poly.type
_entity_poly.pdbx_seq_one_letter_code
_entity_poly.pdbx_strand_id
1 'polypeptide(L)'
;MTGEAGFRARLLAEVAAGRSVIEIRPLLVEQLERGVKREDLYQELIDTMLFLRAEGRDDDEDAVADVADLMSNWVLPEYRV
;
A
#
# COMPACT_ATOMS: atom_id res chain seq x y z
N MET A 1 -10.50 -1.24 17.90
CA MET A 1 -9.04 -1.36 17.73
C MET A 1 -8.72 -0.95 16.29
N THR A 2 -8.14 0.24 16.13
CA THR A 2 -7.18 0.63 15.07
C THR A 2 -7.45 0.13 13.64
N GLY A 3 -8.23 0.87 12.85
CA GLY A 3 -8.41 0.61 11.41
C GLY A 3 -7.13 0.81 10.59
N GLU A 4 -6.29 1.77 10.95
CA GLU A 4 -5.07 2.14 10.21
C GLU A 4 -3.87 1.23 10.53
N ALA A 5 -3.56 1.00 11.81
CA ALA A 5 -2.44 0.14 12.19
C ALA A 5 -2.62 -1.32 11.75
N GLY A 6 -3.87 -1.79 11.66
CA GLY A 6 -4.19 -3.12 11.14
C GLY A 6 -4.05 -3.22 9.62
N PHE A 7 -4.36 -2.14 8.90
CA PHE A 7 -4.22 -2.07 7.45
C PHE A 7 -2.74 -2.11 7.05
N ARG A 8 -1.90 -1.24 7.63
CA ARG A 8 -0.46 -1.19 7.32
C ARG A 8 0.25 -2.52 7.57
N ALA A 9 0.01 -3.14 8.74
CA ALA A 9 0.61 -4.42 9.08
C ALA A 9 0.21 -5.52 8.07
N ARG A 10 -1.03 -5.49 7.59
CA ARG A 10 -1.52 -6.46 6.61
C ARG A 10 -0.97 -6.19 5.21
N LEU A 11 -0.87 -4.93 4.81
CA LEU A 11 -0.23 -4.54 3.55
C LEU A 11 1.22 -5.01 3.50
N LEU A 12 1.99 -4.74 4.56
CA LEU A 12 3.37 -5.20 4.68
C LEU A 12 3.48 -6.73 4.59
N ALA A 13 2.55 -7.46 5.21
CA ALA A 13 2.55 -8.92 5.15
C ALA A 13 2.29 -9.48 3.74
N GLU A 14 1.37 -8.89 2.97
CA GLU A 14 1.11 -9.32 1.59
C GLU A 14 2.29 -8.97 0.66
N VAL A 15 2.88 -7.78 0.82
CA VAL A 15 4.06 -7.36 0.05
C VAL A 15 5.26 -8.27 0.37
N ALA A 16 5.51 -8.55 1.65
CA ALA A 16 6.56 -9.50 2.06
C ALA A 16 6.30 -10.94 1.59
N ALA A 17 5.05 -11.29 1.29
CA ALA A 17 4.68 -12.58 0.69
C ALA A 17 4.85 -12.61 -0.84
N GLY A 18 5.33 -11.51 -1.46
CA GLY A 18 5.51 -11.40 -2.91
C GLY A 18 4.20 -11.35 -3.68
N ARG A 19 3.12 -10.88 -3.05
CA ARG A 19 1.81 -10.75 -3.69
C ARG A 19 1.83 -9.63 -4.71
N SER A 20 1.26 -9.90 -5.87
CA SER A 20 1.13 -8.89 -6.92
C SER A 20 0.14 -7.79 -6.51
N VAL A 21 0.28 -6.63 -7.15
CA VAL A 21 -0.64 -5.48 -7.07
C VAL A 21 -2.11 -5.87 -7.22
N ILE A 22 -2.40 -6.84 -8.10
CA ILE A 22 -3.77 -7.34 -8.35
C ILE A 22 -4.32 -8.04 -7.10
N GLU A 23 -3.49 -8.77 -6.38
CA GLU A 23 -3.87 -9.51 -5.17
C GLU A 23 -3.99 -8.61 -3.94
N ILE A 24 -3.28 -7.47 -3.91
CA ILE A 24 -3.34 -6.48 -2.82
C ILE A 24 -4.54 -5.53 -2.99
N ARG A 25 -4.97 -5.26 -4.21
CA ARG A 25 -6.09 -4.33 -4.52
C ARG A 25 -7.41 -4.60 -3.75
N PRO A 26 -7.84 -5.85 -3.47
CA PRO A 26 -9.03 -6.11 -2.66
C PRO A 26 -8.95 -5.55 -1.24
N LEU A 27 -7.78 -5.55 -0.60
CA LEU A 27 -7.60 -4.98 0.75
C LEU A 27 -7.91 -3.49 0.78
N LEU A 28 -7.53 -2.80 -0.29
CA LEU A 28 -7.71 -1.38 -0.48
C LEU A 28 -9.17 -1.02 -0.75
N VAL A 29 -9.85 -1.85 -1.55
CA VAL A 29 -11.29 -1.74 -1.78
C VAL A 29 -12.06 -1.96 -0.49
N GLU A 30 -11.67 -2.95 0.33
CA GLU A 30 -12.29 -3.22 1.62
C GLU A 30 -12.22 -2.00 2.55
N GLN A 31 -11.10 -1.26 2.58
CA GLN A 31 -11.00 -0.04 3.39
C GLN A 31 -11.90 1.08 2.87
N LEU A 32 -12.02 1.23 1.55
CA LEU A 32 -12.94 2.20 0.95
C LEU A 32 -14.41 1.86 1.30
N GLU A 33 -14.79 0.58 1.25
CA GLU A 33 -16.12 0.11 1.64
C GLU A 33 -16.41 0.34 3.12
N ARG A 34 -15.37 0.32 3.96
CA ARG A 34 -15.44 0.68 5.39
C ARG A 34 -15.49 2.20 5.64
N GLY A 35 -15.41 3.02 4.59
CA GLY A 35 -15.51 4.48 4.67
C GLY A 35 -14.18 5.20 4.90
N VAL A 36 -13.04 4.51 4.80
CA VAL A 36 -11.73 5.17 4.82
C VAL A 36 -11.59 6.01 3.55
N LYS A 37 -11.10 7.26 3.68
CA LYS A 37 -10.94 8.12 2.51
C LYS A 37 -9.79 7.62 1.66
N ARG A 38 -9.91 7.83 0.36
CA ARG A 38 -8.85 7.50 -0.61
C ARG A 38 -7.54 8.24 -0.31
N GLU A 39 -7.63 9.49 0.15
CA GLU A 39 -6.48 10.31 0.56
C GLU A 39 -5.73 9.68 1.74
N ASP A 40 -6.46 9.23 2.77
CA ASP A 40 -5.87 8.57 3.94
C ASP A 40 -5.18 7.25 3.54
N LEU A 41 -5.80 6.48 2.63
CA LEU A 41 -5.20 5.26 2.09
C LEU A 41 -3.96 5.53 1.24
N TYR A 42 -3.97 6.61 0.45
CA TYR A 42 -2.82 7.01 -0.34
C TYR A 42 -1.65 7.44 0.55
N GLN A 43 -1.94 8.17 1.64
CA GLN A 43 -0.93 8.53 2.64
C GLN A 43 -0.36 7.28 3.33
N GLU A 44 -1.19 6.29 3.67
CA GLU A 44 -0.73 5.01 4.22
C GLU A 44 0.18 4.23 3.27
N LEU A 45 -0.09 4.26 1.96
CA LEU A 45 0.81 3.67 0.96
C LEU A 45 2.17 4.38 0.91
N ILE A 46 2.18 5.72 0.98
CA ILE A 46 3.41 6.52 1.05
C ILE A 46 4.21 6.16 2.30
N ASP A 47 3.55 6.13 3.46
CA ASP A 47 4.18 5.81 4.73
C ASP A 47 4.77 4.39 4.73
N THR A 48 4.07 3.43 4.11
CA THR A 48 4.53 2.05 3.96
C THR A 48 5.78 2.00 3.07
N MET A 49 5.79 2.72 1.95
CA MET A 49 6.95 2.82 1.07
C MET A 49 8.16 3.45 1.79
N LEU A 50 7.94 4.51 2.57
CA LEU A 50 8.99 5.15 3.36
C LEU A 50 9.52 4.22 4.46
N PHE A 51 8.64 3.45 5.10
CA PHE A 51 9.02 2.44 6.08
C PHE A 51 9.93 1.37 5.47
N LEU A 52 9.52 0.79 4.33
CA LEU A 52 10.32 -0.22 3.60
C LEU A 52 11.69 0.34 3.18
N ARG A 53 11.73 1.57 2.65
CA ARG A 53 13.00 2.24 2.31
C ARG A 53 13.90 2.48 3.50
N ALA A 54 13.33 2.75 4.68
CA ALA A 54 14.08 2.97 5.90
C ALA A 54 14.61 1.67 6.52
N GLU A 55 13.94 0.54 6.32
CA GLU A 55 14.40 -0.79 6.76
C GLU A 55 15.60 -1.29 5.95
N GLY A 56 15.84 -0.76 4.74
CA GLY A 56 17.13 -0.82 4.05
C GLY A 56 17.63 -2.23 3.73
N ARG A 57 16.73 -3.19 3.54
CA ARG A 57 17.09 -4.55 3.09
C ARG A 57 17.09 -4.54 1.56
N ASP A 58 18.13 -5.04 0.92
CA ASP A 58 18.21 -5.12 -0.55
C ASP A 58 17.05 -5.94 -1.16
N ASP A 59 16.44 -6.84 -0.38
CA ASP A 59 15.22 -7.60 -0.75
C ASP A 59 13.93 -6.75 -0.70
N ASP A 60 13.97 -5.55 -0.10
CA ASP A 60 12.81 -4.64 0.03
C ASP A 60 12.69 -3.67 -1.16
N GLU A 61 13.64 -3.65 -2.11
CA GLU A 61 13.52 -2.82 -3.32
C GLU A 61 12.34 -3.27 -4.20
N ASP A 62 12.14 -4.58 -4.32
CA ASP A 62 10.99 -5.17 -5.02
C ASP A 62 9.68 -4.82 -4.29
N ALA A 63 9.68 -4.88 -2.95
CA ALA A 63 8.55 -4.49 -2.12
C ALA A 63 8.18 -2.98 -2.28
N VAL A 64 9.18 -2.11 -2.35
CA VAL A 64 9.01 -0.67 -2.62
C VAL A 64 8.43 -0.45 -4.01
N ALA A 65 8.91 -1.19 -5.02
CA ALA A 65 8.40 -1.13 -6.38
C ALA A 65 6.94 -1.58 -6.46
N ASP A 66 6.57 -2.66 -5.78
CA ASP A 66 5.19 -3.17 -5.73
C ASP A 66 4.22 -2.15 -5.14
N VAL A 67 4.61 -1.47 -4.04
CA VAL A 67 3.79 -0.42 -3.43
C VAL A 67 3.69 0.82 -4.35
N ALA A 68 4.76 1.18 -5.05
CA ALA A 68 4.75 2.30 -6.01
C ALA A 68 3.87 1.99 -7.24
N ASP A 69 3.90 0.75 -7.73
CA ASP A 69 3.02 0.29 -8.81
C ASP A 69 1.56 0.25 -8.36
N LEU A 70 1.31 -0.11 -7.10
CA LEU A 70 -0.03 -0.07 -6.52
C LEU A 70 -0.59 1.36 -6.49
N MET A 71 0.21 2.33 -6.04
CA MET A 71 -0.16 3.75 -6.08
C MET A 71 -0.43 4.21 -7.51
N SER A 72 0.42 3.83 -8.46
CA SER A 72 0.29 4.24 -9.86
C SER A 72 -0.95 3.65 -10.53
N ASN A 73 -1.27 2.37 -10.27
CA ASN A 73 -2.40 1.68 -10.90
C ASN A 73 -3.74 1.92 -10.21
N TRP A 74 -3.75 2.26 -8.94
CA TRP A 74 -4.98 2.46 -8.19
C TRP A 74 -5.49 3.90 -8.24
N VAL A 75 -4.58 4.87 -8.35
CA VAL A 75 -4.95 6.27 -8.46
C VAL A 75 -5.46 6.55 -9.88
N LEU A 76 -6.69 7.09 -9.96
CA LEU A 76 -7.29 7.53 -11.22
C LEU A 76 -6.34 8.50 -11.93
N PRO A 77 -6.25 8.49 -13.28
CA PRO A 77 -5.28 9.30 -14.04
C PRO A 77 -5.25 10.79 -13.66
N GLU A 78 -6.38 11.31 -13.19
CA GLU A 78 -6.63 12.67 -12.73
C GLU A 78 -5.87 13.11 -11.46
N TYR A 79 -5.21 12.18 -10.75
CA TYR A 79 -4.37 12.49 -9.58
C TYR A 79 -2.89 12.10 -9.79
N ARG A 80 -2.50 11.70 -11.02
CA ARG A 80 -1.09 11.52 -11.38
C ARG A 80 -0.53 12.90 -11.74
N VAL A 81 0.34 13.45 -10.89
CA VAL A 81 1.04 14.73 -11.12
C VAL A 81 2.12 14.55 -12.17
#